data_AF-A0A9R0Z8E1-F1
#
_entry.id   AF-A0A9R0Z8E1-F1
#
_cell.length_a   1.000
_cell.length_b   1.000
_cell.length_c   1.000
_cell.angle_alpha   90.00
_cell.angle_beta   90.00
_cell.angle_gamma   90.00
#
_symmetry.space_group_name_H-M   'P 1'
#
loop_
_entity.id
_entity.type
_entity.pdbx_description
1 polymer ?
#
loop_
_entity_poly.entity_id
_entity_poly.type
_entity_poly.pdbx_seq_one_letter_code
_entity_poly.pdbx_strand_id
1 'polypeptide(L)'
;MTLLLGPPSSGKSTLMRALTGKLEKSLKVSGSITYCCHTFSEFYPERTSAYVSQYDLHNAEMTVRETLDFSRRCLGIGARYDMLAELTAREREAGINPDPEIDAYMKATAVQGHETNIITDLTLKCLGLTFAPITSLVMR
;
A
#
# COMPACT_ATOMS: atom_id res chain seq x y z
N MET A 1 14.47 -11.81 -1.29
CA MET A 1 15.01 -10.52 -1.77
C MET A 1 15.68 -10.79 -3.12
N THR A 2 15.42 -9.95 -4.12
CA THR A 2 15.96 -10.12 -5.49
C THR A 2 16.69 -8.86 -5.89
N LEU A 3 17.91 -9.00 -6.44
CA LEU A 3 18.73 -7.90 -6.93
C LEU A 3 18.80 -7.95 -8.46
N LEU A 4 18.40 -6.87 -9.13
CA LEU A 4 18.43 -6.75 -10.59
C LEU A 4 19.56 -5.79 -11.01
N LEU A 5 20.63 -6.33 -11.60
CA LEU A 5 21.78 -5.57 -12.08
C LEU A 5 21.81 -5.49 -13.61
N GLY A 6 22.29 -4.38 -14.13
CA GLY A 6 22.45 -4.17 -15.57
C GLY A 6 22.94 -2.76 -15.88
N PRO A 7 23.59 -2.55 -17.04
CA PRO A 7 24.13 -1.25 -17.43
C PRO A 7 23.02 -0.19 -17.59
N PRO A 8 23.35 1.11 -17.63
CA PRO A 8 22.38 2.14 -17.99
C PRO A 8 21.64 1.78 -19.28
N SER A 9 20.36 2.16 -19.38
CA SER A 9 19.49 1.83 -20.52
C SER A 9 19.18 0.34 -20.76
N SER A 10 19.55 -0.58 -19.86
CA SER A 10 19.21 -2.01 -19.99
C SER A 10 17.74 -2.37 -19.69
N GLY A 11 16.85 -1.40 -19.49
CA GLY A 11 15.42 -1.63 -19.27
C GLY A 11 15.00 -2.07 -17.86
N LYS A 12 15.87 -2.01 -16.84
CA LYS A 12 15.55 -2.43 -15.45
C LYS A 12 14.31 -1.76 -14.89
N SER A 13 14.25 -0.43 -14.98
CA SER A 13 13.11 0.35 -14.48
C SER A 13 11.84 0.06 -15.28
N THR A 14 11.98 -0.18 -16.60
CA THR A 14 10.89 -0.59 -17.48
C THR A 14 10.33 -1.96 -17.06
N LEU A 15 11.20 -2.92 -16.78
CA LEU A 15 10.82 -4.24 -16.28
C LEU A 15 10.10 -4.15 -14.94
N MET A 16 10.63 -3.39 -13.98
CA MET A 16 9.98 -3.22 -12.68
C MET A 16 8.60 -2.55 -12.80
N ARG A 17 8.44 -1.56 -13.69
CA ARG A 17 7.13 -0.95 -13.97
C ARG A 17 6.17 -1.94 -14.63
N ALA A 18 6.65 -2.79 -15.53
CA ALA A 18 5.84 -3.85 -16.14
C ALA A 18 5.34 -4.84 -15.08
N LEU A 19 6.20 -5.24 -14.14
CA LEU A 19 5.81 -6.11 -13.04
C LEU A 19 4.72 -5.49 -12.16
N THR A 20 4.65 -4.17 -12.03
CA THR A 20 3.62 -3.52 -11.21
C THR A 20 2.41 -2.99 -11.98
N GLY A 21 2.25 -3.37 -13.25
CA GLY A 21 1.16 -2.85 -14.11
C GLY A 21 1.31 -1.37 -14.52
N LYS A 22 2.44 -0.73 -14.19
CA LYS A 22 2.68 0.71 -14.44
C LYS A 22 3.50 0.95 -15.72
N LEU A 23 3.45 0.05 -16.69
CA LEU A 23 4.14 0.19 -17.96
C LEU A 23 3.44 1.23 -18.84
N GLU A 24 4.22 1.97 -19.62
CA GLU A 24 3.68 2.93 -20.58
C GLU A 24 2.86 2.20 -21.66
N LYS A 25 1.66 2.72 -21.97
CA LYS A 25 0.71 2.11 -22.92
C LYS A 25 1.25 2.01 -24.36
N SER A 26 2.30 2.76 -24.70
CA SER A 26 2.97 2.74 -26.00
C SER A 26 3.85 1.49 -26.19
N LEU A 27 4.21 0.81 -25.10
CA LEU A 27 5.09 -0.35 -25.12
C LEU A 27 4.30 -1.65 -25.26
N LYS A 28 4.87 -2.63 -25.96
CA LYS A 28 4.31 -3.97 -26.10
C LYS A 28 4.91 -4.90 -25.03
N VAL A 29 4.05 -5.72 -24.43
CA VAL A 29 4.45 -6.79 -23.51
C VAL A 29 4.30 -8.13 -24.20
N SER A 30 5.30 -8.98 -24.09
CA SER A 30 5.26 -10.38 -24.52
C SER A 30 5.71 -11.29 -23.38
N GLY A 31 5.29 -12.56 -23.43
CA GLY A 31 5.46 -13.52 -22.33
C GLY A 31 4.31 -13.47 -21.33
N SER A 32 4.47 -14.17 -20.21
CA SER A 32 3.49 -14.24 -19.13
C SER A 32 4.12 -13.87 -17.80
N ILE A 33 3.34 -13.23 -16.94
CA ILE A 33 3.72 -12.88 -15.58
C ILE A 33 2.62 -13.41 -14.66
N THR A 34 3.01 -14.10 -13.60
CA THR A 34 2.07 -14.66 -12.61
C THR A 34 2.46 -14.22 -11.20
N TYR A 35 1.45 -13.94 -10.38
CA TYR A 35 1.56 -13.57 -8.98
C TYR A 35 0.80 -14.61 -8.16
N CYS A 36 1.50 -15.40 -7.33
CA CYS A 36 0.85 -16.47 -6.56
C CYS A 36 -0.04 -17.39 -7.43
N CYS A 37 0.46 -17.77 -8.61
CA CYS A 37 -0.26 -18.55 -9.63
C CYS A 37 -1.41 -17.85 -10.36
N HIS A 38 -1.69 -16.58 -10.07
CA HIS A 38 -2.68 -15.78 -10.78
C HIS A 38 -2.05 -14.97 -11.92
N THR A 39 -2.71 -14.93 -13.07
CA THR A 39 -2.28 -14.10 -14.20
C THR A 39 -2.63 -12.62 -14.00
N PHE A 40 -1.96 -11.72 -14.72
CA PHE A 40 -2.18 -10.27 -14.61
C PHE A 40 -3.61 -9.81 -14.90
N SER A 41 -4.38 -10.58 -15.66
CA SER A 41 -5.78 -10.29 -15.97
C SER A 41 -6.75 -10.68 -14.86
N GLU A 42 -6.32 -11.47 -13.87
CA GLU A 42 -7.18 -11.96 -12.79
C GLU A 42 -7.29 -10.99 -11.60
N PHE A 43 -6.43 -9.97 -11.56
CA PHE A 43 -6.40 -8.98 -10.48
C PHE A 43 -5.94 -7.61 -11.00
N TYR A 44 -5.81 -6.63 -10.10
CA TYR A 44 -5.28 -5.30 -10.40
C TYR A 44 -3.86 -5.16 -9.84
N PRO A 45 -2.79 -5.41 -10.63
CA PRO A 45 -1.39 -5.36 -10.17
C PRO A 45 -1.00 -4.04 -9.55
N GLU A 46 -1.57 -2.93 -10.01
CA GLU A 46 -1.30 -1.59 -9.53
C GLU A 46 -1.79 -1.37 -8.08
N ARG A 47 -2.69 -2.24 -7.60
CA ARG A 47 -3.20 -2.22 -6.22
C ARG A 47 -2.54 -3.27 -5.32
N THR A 48 -2.01 -4.35 -5.88
CA THR A 48 -1.41 -5.45 -5.12
C THR A 48 0.12 -5.38 -5.06
N SER A 49 0.74 -4.56 -5.93
CA SER A 49 2.17 -4.35 -5.99
C SER A 49 2.50 -2.86 -6.07
N ALA A 50 3.66 -2.47 -5.53
CA ALA A 50 4.08 -1.09 -5.47
C ALA A 50 5.45 -0.92 -6.16
N TYR A 51 5.52 0.05 -7.06
CA TYR A 51 6.78 0.53 -7.65
C TYR A 51 7.19 1.82 -6.95
N VAL A 52 8.34 1.81 -6.29
CA VAL A 52 8.99 2.99 -5.72
C VAL A 52 9.88 3.61 -6.79
N SER A 53 9.61 4.87 -7.13
CA SER A 53 10.35 5.60 -8.16
C SER A 53 11.73 6.01 -7.66
N GLN A 54 12.61 6.36 -8.59
CA GLN A 54 13.90 6.99 -8.26
C GLN A 54 13.72 8.41 -7.70
N TYR A 55 12.62 9.07 -8.08
CA TYR A 55 12.26 10.38 -7.57
C TYR A 55 11.18 10.25 -6.51
N ASP A 56 11.41 10.86 -5.36
CA ASP A 56 10.42 10.98 -4.30
C ASP A 56 9.45 12.12 -4.64
N LEU A 57 8.16 11.80 -4.64
CA LEU A 57 7.09 12.79 -4.76
C LEU A 57 6.50 13.03 -3.37
N HIS A 58 6.91 14.11 -2.72
CA HIS A 58 6.40 14.50 -1.40
C HIS A 58 6.16 16.01 -1.33
N ASN A 59 5.20 16.41 -0.48
CA ASN A 59 4.99 17.82 -0.17
C ASN A 59 5.92 18.22 1.00
N ALA A 60 6.83 19.16 0.74
CA ALA A 60 7.81 19.60 1.72
C ALA A 60 7.21 20.32 2.94
N GLU A 61 5.98 20.83 2.82
CA GLU A 61 5.29 21.53 3.91
C GLU A 61 4.59 20.60 4.89
N MET A 62 4.47 19.30 4.56
CA MET A 62 3.79 18.32 5.41
C MET A 62 4.77 17.61 6.35
N THR A 63 4.30 17.26 7.54
CA THR A 63 4.99 16.32 8.44
C THR A 63 4.85 14.87 7.95
N VAL A 64 5.67 13.96 8.49
CA VAL A 64 5.61 12.53 8.13
C VAL A 64 4.23 11.96 8.47
N ARG A 65 3.69 12.34 9.63
CA ARG A 65 2.34 11.95 10.07
C ARG A 65 1.27 12.40 9.07
N GLU A 66 1.26 13.69 8.74
CA GLU A 66 0.27 14.25 7.81
C GLU A 66 0.35 13.58 6.44
N THR A 67 1.55 13.27 5.97
CA THR A 67 1.75 12.59 4.68
C THR A 67 1.25 11.16 4.71
N LEU A 68 1.47 10.42 5.80
CA LEU A 68 0.94 9.07 5.97
C LEU A 68 -0.60 9.08 6.08
N ASP A 69 -1.17 10.03 6.83
CA ASP A 69 -2.61 10.18 6.95
C ASP A 69 -3.27 10.57 5.61
N PHE A 70 -2.65 11.49 4.87
CA PHE A 70 -3.08 11.84 3.51
C PHE A 70 -3.02 10.63 2.57
N SER A 71 -1.88 9.93 2.52
CA SER A 71 -1.69 8.74 1.67
C SER A 71 -2.74 7.68 1.96
N ARG A 72 -3.04 7.42 3.24
CA ARG A 72 -4.07 6.46 3.63
C ARG A 72 -5.46 6.86 3.15
N ARG A 73 -5.83 8.13 3.23
CA ARG A 73 -7.13 8.61 2.71
C ARG A 73 -7.22 8.41 1.20
N CYS A 74 -6.14 8.69 0.46
CA CYS A 74 -6.06 8.47 -1.00
C CYS A 74 -6.12 6.99 -1.41
N LEU A 75 -5.59 6.09 -0.59
CA LEU A 75 -5.63 4.64 -0.84
C LEU A 75 -7.03 4.02 -0.59
N GLY A 76 -8.00 4.81 -0.15
CA GLY A 76 -9.41 4.42 -0.05
C GLY A 76 -9.74 3.64 1.21
N ILE A 77 -10.27 4.35 2.22
CA ILE A 77 -10.83 3.73 3.44
C ILE A 77 -12.26 3.22 3.20
N GLY A 78 -13.00 3.80 2.23
CA GLY A 78 -14.40 3.44 1.96
C GLY A 78 -14.61 1.95 1.67
N ALA A 79 -13.78 1.37 0.81
CA ALA A 79 -13.84 -0.06 0.49
C ALA A 79 -13.53 -0.97 1.69
N ARG A 80 -12.80 -0.49 2.71
CA ARG A 80 -12.53 -1.28 3.92
C ARG A 80 -13.74 -1.36 4.83
N TYR A 81 -14.55 -0.31 4.91
CA TYR A 81 -15.78 -0.34 5.70
C TYR A 81 -16.79 -1.34 5.12
N ASP A 82 -17.03 -1.26 3.81
CA ASP A 82 -17.95 -2.17 3.11
C ASP A 82 -17.47 -3.63 3.20
N MET A 83 -16.16 -3.84 3.01
CA MET A 83 -15.54 -5.16 3.20
C MET A 83 -15.72 -5.66 4.64
N LEU A 84 -15.50 -4.81 5.64
CA LEU A 84 -15.60 -5.23 7.04
C LEU A 84 -17.05 -5.59 7.40
N ALA A 85 -18.03 -4.83 6.90
CA ALA A 85 -19.44 -5.11 7.09
C ALA A 85 -19.83 -6.47 6.48
N GLU A 86 -19.38 -6.75 5.25
CA GLU A 86 -19.61 -8.03 4.57
C GLU A 86 -18.91 -9.20 5.29
N LEU A 87 -17.66 -9.00 5.72
CA LEU A 87 -16.90 -10.01 6.44
C LEU A 87 -17.57 -10.38 7.78
N THR A 88 -18.02 -9.37 8.53
CA THR A 88 -18.75 -9.56 9.79
C THR A 88 -20.05 -10.34 9.59
N ALA A 89 -20.76 -10.09 8.48
CA ALA A 89 -21.99 -10.82 8.15
C ALA A 89 -21.71 -12.31 7.89
N ARG A 90 -20.68 -12.62 7.09
CA ARG A 90 -20.28 -14.00 6.76
C ARG A 90 -19.74 -14.77 7.96
N GLU A 91 -18.97 -14.13 8.83
CA GLU A 91 -18.48 -14.74 10.07
C GLU A 91 -19.64 -15.18 10.96
N ARG A 92 -20.68 -14.33 11.07
CA ARG A 92 -21.90 -14.67 11.81
C ARG A 92 -22.65 -15.85 11.19
N GLU A 93 -22.79 -15.87 9.86
CA GLU A 93 -23.44 -16.99 9.15
C GLU A 93 -22.67 -18.31 9.31
N ALA A 94 -21.34 -18.25 9.32
CA ALA A 94 -20.47 -19.41 9.49
C ALA A 94 -20.25 -19.81 10.96
N GLY A 95 -20.77 -19.05 11.93
CA GLY A 95 -20.55 -19.28 13.36
C GLY A 95 -19.08 -19.11 13.78
N ILE A 96 -18.32 -18.30 13.04
CA ILE A 96 -16.91 -18.02 13.31
C ILE A 96 -16.82 -16.88 14.31
N ASN A 97 -16.09 -17.12 15.41
CA ASN A 97 -15.73 -16.06 16.35
C ASN A 97 -14.31 -15.58 16.03
N PRO A 98 -14.13 -14.35 15.56
CA PRO A 98 -12.80 -13.80 15.32
C PRO A 98 -12.07 -13.58 16.64
N ASP A 99 -10.74 -13.57 16.57
CA ASP A 99 -9.91 -13.20 17.70
C ASP A 99 -10.27 -11.77 18.19
N PRO A 100 -10.51 -11.56 19.50
CA PRO A 100 -10.96 -10.27 20.02
C PRO A 100 -10.03 -9.10 19.71
N GLU A 101 -8.71 -9.32 19.68
CA GLU A 101 -7.74 -8.25 19.41
C GLU A 101 -7.75 -7.88 17.92
N ILE A 102 -7.81 -8.89 17.04
CA ILE A 102 -7.87 -8.69 15.60
C ILE A 102 -9.18 -7.98 15.22
N ASP A 103 -10.31 -8.42 15.78
CA ASP A 103 -11.62 -7.81 15.55
C ASP A 103 -11.66 -6.34 16.00
N ALA A 104 -11.13 -6.06 17.20
CA ALA A 104 -11.02 -4.69 17.71
C ALA A 104 -10.16 -3.80 16.81
N TYR A 105 -9.00 -4.29 16.35
CA TYR A 105 -8.12 -3.57 15.43
C TYR A 105 -8.80 -3.31 14.07
N MET A 106 -9.43 -4.33 13.50
CA MET A 106 -10.09 -4.24 12.21
C MET A 106 -11.25 -3.23 12.24
N LYS A 107 -12.06 -3.24 13.30
CA LYS A 107 -13.10 -2.23 13.53
C LYS A 107 -12.51 -0.85 13.71
N ALA A 108 -11.52 -0.68 14.58
CA ALA A 108 -10.93 0.62 14.88
C ALA A 108 -10.25 1.26 13.65
N THR A 109 -9.72 0.45 12.73
CA THR A 109 -9.10 0.94 11.49
C THR A 109 -10.09 1.19 10.33
N ALA A 110 -11.35 0.77 10.47
CA ALA A 110 -12.42 0.99 9.50
C ALA A 110 -13.33 2.19 9.82
N VAL A 111 -13.34 2.68 11.08
CA VAL A 111 -14.13 3.85 11.49
C VAL A 111 -13.61 5.12 10.81
N GLN A 112 -14.51 5.84 10.12
CA GLN A 112 -14.22 7.15 9.55
C GLN A 112 -14.32 8.25 10.62
N GLY A 113 -13.45 9.26 10.54
CA GLY A 113 -13.64 10.53 11.27
C GLY A 113 -12.87 10.72 12.58
N HIS A 114 -12.05 9.76 13.03
CA HIS A 114 -11.13 10.03 14.16
C HIS A 114 -9.96 10.92 13.72
N GLU A 115 -9.61 11.91 14.56
CA GLU A 115 -8.44 12.77 14.38
C GLU A 115 -7.11 11.99 14.46
N THR A 116 -7.08 10.91 15.24
CA THR A 116 -5.92 10.03 15.41
C THR A 116 -6.13 8.68 14.76
N ASN A 117 -5.15 8.26 13.97
CA ASN A 117 -5.24 7.10 13.10
C ASN A 117 -4.25 6.03 13.56
N ILE A 118 -4.79 4.94 14.13
CA ILE A 118 -4.02 3.85 14.74
C ILE A 118 -2.99 3.25 13.78
N ILE A 119 -3.31 3.14 12.48
CA ILE A 119 -2.36 2.63 11.47
C ILE A 119 -1.18 3.58 11.31
N THR A 120 -1.45 4.88 11.25
CA THR A 120 -0.40 5.90 11.14
C THR A 120 0.46 5.91 12.40
N ASP A 121 -0.15 5.86 13.59
CA ASP A 121 0.57 5.80 14.87
C ASP A 121 1.46 4.57 14.97
N LEU A 122 0.92 3.39 14.66
CA LEU A 122 1.67 2.14 14.67
C LEU A 122 2.83 2.20 13.68
N THR A 123 2.59 2.69 12.47
CA THR A 123 3.62 2.83 11.43
C THR A 123 4.74 3.75 11.88
N LEU A 124 4.41 4.93 12.42
CA LEU A 124 5.40 5.88 12.95
C LEU A 124 6.20 5.27 14.09
N LYS A 125 5.56 4.52 14.99
CA LYS A 125 6.22 3.90 16.14
C LYS A 125 7.17 2.79 15.71
N CYS A 126 6.75 1.91 14.79
CA CYS A 126 7.58 0.84 14.25
C CYS A 126 8.80 1.37 13.47
N LEU A 127 8.64 2.51 12.78
CA LEU A 127 9.73 3.14 12.02
C LEU A 127 10.60 4.09 12.87
N GLY A 128 10.23 4.35 14.13
CA GLY A 128 10.94 5.30 14.99
C GLY A 128 10.80 6.77 14.55
N LEU A 129 9.70 7.14 13.88
CA LEU A 129 9.47 8.44 13.24
C LEU A 129 8.50 9.35 13.99
N THR A 130 8.27 9.10 15.29
CA THR A 130 7.20 9.75 16.07
C THR A 130 7.27 11.29 16.11
N PHE A 131 8.45 11.88 15.91
CA PHE A 131 8.69 13.33 15.95
C PHE A 131 9.43 13.88 14.72
N ALA A 132 9.49 13.13 13.61
CA ALA A 132 10.32 13.48 12.46
C ALA A 132 9.60 14.44 11.48
N PRO A 133 10.18 15.60 11.13
CA PRO A 133 9.75 16.36 9.95
C PRO A 133 10.21 15.66 8.67
N ILE A 134 9.47 15.79 7.56
CA ILE A 134 9.82 15.13 6.28
C ILE A 134 11.20 15.54 5.76
N THR A 135 11.59 16.79 6.00
CA THR A 135 12.93 17.32 5.64
C THR A 135 14.08 16.52 6.26
N SER A 136 13.86 15.85 7.40
CA SER A 136 14.88 15.02 8.04
C SER A 136 15.08 13.64 7.38
N LEU A 137 14.15 13.18 6.55
CA LEU A 137 14.24 11.91 5.82
C LEU A 137 14.92 12.03 4.45
N VAL A 138 14.86 13.20 3.82
CA VAL A 138 15.41 13.44 2.46
C VAL A 138 16.91 13.72 2.47
N MET A 139 17.50 13.98 3.65
CA MET A 139 18.95 14.26 3.82
C MET A 139 19.80 13.03 4.20
N ARG A 140 19.34 11.80 3.95
CA ARG A 140 20.16 10.58 4.14
C ARG A 140 20.28 9.77 2.87
#